data_AF-A0A2D5ZBH9-F1
#
_entry.id   AF-A0A2D5ZBH9-F1
#
_cell.length_a   1.000
_cell.length_b   1.000
_cell.length_c   1.000
_cell.angle_alpha   90.00
_cell.angle_beta   90.00
_cell.angle_gamma   90.00
#
_symmetry.space_group_name_H-M   'P 1'
#
loop_
_entity.id
_entity.type
_entity.pdbx_description
1 polymer ?
#
loop_
_entity_poly.entity_id
_entity_poly.type
_entity_poly.pdbx_seq_one_letter_code
_entity_poly.pdbx_strand_id
1 'polypeptide(L)'
;VDWIEDVATPDDLDDLASLRPRIKPIRLAGGEHEFSRHDFRHIARAGALDLWQPDLTWCGGITEARRILALADEHGIPVVPHRGGEILGLHFIAATGCPDLAETMPHRWDAPVDQLWLDEPVAHDGFIAPLDRPGFGVRLNETMLP
;
A
#
# COMPACT_ATOMS: atom_id res chain seq x y z
N VAL A 1 -0.87 11.29 16.52
CA VAL A 1 -0.46 11.17 15.11
C VAL A 1 0.53 10.02 15.06
N ASP A 2 0.17 8.92 14.42
CA ASP A 2 1.00 7.70 14.39
C ASP A 2 2.07 7.72 13.29
N TRP A 3 1.79 8.38 12.18
CA TRP A 3 2.75 8.68 11.12
C TRP A 3 2.37 9.96 10.37
N ILE A 4 3.32 10.46 9.57
CA ILE A 4 3.09 11.45 8.52
C ILE A 4 3.55 10.80 7.21
N GLU A 5 2.77 10.99 6.15
CA GLU A 5 2.87 10.26 4.88
C GLU A 5 3.28 11.20 3.74
N ASP A 6 4.14 10.71 2.83
CA ASP A 6 4.53 11.36 1.56
C ASP A 6 4.80 12.88 1.70
N VAL A 7 5.62 13.22 2.70
CA VAL A 7 5.93 14.63 3.06
C VAL A 7 6.89 15.34 2.12
N ALA A 8 7.56 14.59 1.25
CA ALA A 8 8.50 15.07 0.24
C ALA A 8 8.31 14.27 -1.05
N THR A 9 8.91 14.73 -2.15
CA THR A 9 8.92 13.93 -3.38
C THR A 9 9.70 12.63 -3.16
N PRO A 10 9.32 11.51 -3.83
CA PRO A 10 10.03 10.23 -3.71
C PRO A 10 11.54 10.33 -3.94
N ASP A 11 11.97 11.25 -4.81
CA ASP A 11 13.38 11.47 -5.13
C ASP A 11 14.24 12.01 -3.96
N ASP A 12 13.63 12.66 -2.97
CA ASP A 12 14.34 13.40 -1.90
C ASP A 12 14.66 12.51 -0.67
N LEU A 13 15.24 11.32 -0.92
CA LEU A 13 15.52 10.33 0.12
C LEU A 13 16.45 10.83 1.23
N ASP A 14 17.43 11.66 0.90
CA ASP A 14 18.38 12.22 1.88
C ASP A 14 17.68 13.21 2.83
N ASP A 15 16.75 14.01 2.31
CA ASP A 15 15.98 14.95 3.11
C ASP A 15 15.03 14.21 4.05
N LEU A 16 14.33 13.18 3.53
CA LEU A 16 13.51 12.27 4.34
C LEU A 16 14.33 11.60 5.45
N ALA A 17 15.51 11.07 5.13
CA ALA A 17 16.40 10.46 6.11
C ALA A 17 16.87 11.47 7.19
N SER A 18 17.12 12.73 6.79
CA SER A 18 17.51 13.80 7.72
C SER A 18 16.37 14.24 8.64
N LEU A 19 15.12 14.15 8.15
CA LEU A 19 13.90 14.51 8.86
C LEU A 19 13.46 13.41 9.83
N ARG A 20 13.58 12.14 9.44
CA ARG A 20 13.13 10.96 10.20
C ARG A 20 13.50 10.98 11.69
N PRO A 21 14.76 11.27 12.12
CA PRO A 21 15.09 11.32 13.54
C PRO A 21 14.54 12.55 14.27
N ARG A 22 14.24 13.65 13.57
CA ARG A 22 13.80 14.92 14.17
C ARG A 22 12.33 14.91 14.56
N ILE A 23 11.53 14.04 13.93
CA ILE A 23 10.09 13.96 14.17
C ILE A 23 9.68 12.82 15.09
N LYS A 24 10.65 12.05 15.62
CA LYS A 24 10.36 10.98 16.58
C LYS A 24 9.59 11.53 17.79
N PRO A 25 8.60 10.78 18.33
CA PRO A 25 8.31 9.37 18.03
C PRO A 25 7.40 9.14 16.80
N ILE A 26 7.01 10.18 16.06
CA ILE A 26 6.15 10.04 14.87
C ILE A 26 6.93 9.33 13.76
N ARG A 27 6.28 8.42 13.03
CA ARG A 27 6.87 7.68 11.91
C ARG A 27 6.79 8.47 10.61
N LEU A 28 7.79 8.32 9.74
CA LEU A 28 7.65 8.68 8.32
C LEU A 28 7.15 7.46 7.55
N ALA A 29 6.04 7.63 6.83
CA ALA A 29 5.49 6.63 5.94
C ALA A 29 5.53 7.13 4.49
N GLY A 30 5.59 6.19 3.54
CA GLY A 30 5.49 6.52 2.13
C GLY A 30 5.92 5.37 1.23
N GLY A 31 6.12 5.71 -0.04
CA GLY A 31 6.57 4.76 -1.07
C GLY A 31 5.45 4.21 -1.95
N GLU A 32 4.28 4.85 -1.96
CA GLU A 32 3.24 4.52 -2.94
C GLU A 32 3.73 4.81 -4.37
N HIS A 33 4.48 5.90 -4.55
CA HIS A 33 5.07 6.35 -5.82
C HIS A 33 6.45 5.74 -6.13
N GLU A 34 6.78 4.60 -5.52
CA GLU A 34 8.08 3.92 -5.70
C GLU A 34 7.93 2.59 -6.42
N PHE A 35 8.90 2.25 -7.27
CA PHE A 35 8.75 1.17 -8.24
C PHE A 35 9.79 0.08 -8.04
N SER A 36 9.33 -1.17 -7.98
CA SER A 36 10.19 -2.36 -7.81
C SER A 36 10.99 -2.41 -6.50
N ARG A 37 11.50 -3.59 -6.15
CA ARG A 37 12.40 -3.76 -5.00
C ARG A 37 13.69 -2.95 -5.08
N HIS A 38 14.04 -2.43 -6.26
CA HIS A 38 15.28 -1.67 -6.43
C HIS A 38 15.17 -0.29 -5.77
N ASP A 39 14.04 0.40 -5.94
CA ASP A 39 13.80 1.72 -5.34
C ASP A 39 13.61 1.59 -3.82
N PHE A 40 12.86 0.59 -3.37
CA PHE A 40 12.77 0.25 -1.94
C PHE A 40 14.12 -0.09 -1.30
N ARG A 41 15.08 -0.62 -2.06
CA ARG A 41 16.46 -0.83 -1.57
C ARG A 41 17.24 0.47 -1.47
N HIS A 42 16.95 1.48 -2.31
CA HIS A 42 17.50 2.82 -2.13
C HIS A 42 16.94 3.48 -0.88
N ILE A 43 15.61 3.37 -0.64
CA ILE A 43 14.96 3.82 0.59
C ILE A 43 15.58 3.17 1.84
N ALA A 44 15.76 1.84 1.83
CA ALA A 44 16.36 1.10 2.93
C ALA A 44 17.78 1.57 3.25
N ARG A 45 18.60 1.79 2.21
CA ARG A 45 19.98 2.25 2.35
C ARG A 45 20.07 3.68 2.89
N ALA A 46 19.19 4.57 2.45
CA ALA A 46 19.11 5.94 2.95
C ALA A 46 18.57 5.98 4.39
N GLY A 47 17.76 4.99 4.78
CA GLY A 47 17.03 5.04 6.05
C GLY A 47 15.93 6.11 6.03
N ALA A 48 15.30 6.31 4.87
CA ALA A 48 14.38 7.43 4.63
C ALA A 48 13.00 7.27 5.30
N LEU A 49 12.48 6.04 5.39
CA LEU A 49 11.12 5.76 5.86
C LEU A 49 11.11 4.78 7.05
N ASP A 50 10.07 4.85 7.89
CA ASP A 50 9.79 3.93 9.01
C ASP A 50 8.67 2.93 8.70
N LEU A 51 7.85 3.20 7.67
CA LEU A 51 6.72 2.39 7.22
C LEU A 51 6.67 2.47 5.69
N TRP A 52 6.64 1.33 5.00
CA TRP A 52 6.59 1.27 3.54
C TRP A 52 5.18 1.02 3.02
N GLN A 53 4.79 1.74 1.97
CA GLN A 53 3.43 1.72 1.43
C GLN A 53 3.38 1.47 -0.08
N PRO A 54 4.00 0.38 -0.61
CA PRO A 54 3.94 0.09 -2.05
C PRO A 54 2.49 -0.04 -2.52
N ASP A 55 2.14 0.63 -3.62
CA ASP A 55 0.89 0.37 -4.33
C ASP A 55 1.07 -0.87 -5.22
N LEU A 56 0.25 -1.90 -5.02
CA LEU A 56 0.38 -3.16 -5.75
C LEU A 56 0.08 -3.05 -7.25
N THR A 57 -0.66 -2.02 -7.67
CA THR A 57 -0.95 -1.74 -9.07
C THR A 57 0.15 -0.91 -9.73
N TRP A 58 1.02 -0.27 -8.95
CA TRP A 58 2.09 0.61 -9.46
C TRP A 58 3.48 -0.02 -9.32
N CYS A 59 3.80 -0.61 -8.17
CA CYS A 59 5.16 -1.02 -7.79
C CYS A 59 5.72 -2.22 -8.60
N GLY A 60 4.93 -2.81 -9.52
CA GLY A 60 5.29 -3.98 -10.31
C GLY A 60 4.45 -5.24 -10.03
N GLY A 61 3.31 -5.11 -9.34
CA GLY A 61 2.39 -6.22 -9.08
C GLY A 61 2.71 -7.04 -7.83
N ILE A 62 1.83 -8.00 -7.51
CA ILE A 62 1.95 -8.89 -6.33
C ILE A 62 3.33 -9.57 -6.24
N THR A 63 3.84 -10.05 -7.37
CA THR A 63 5.15 -10.73 -7.41
C THR A 63 6.28 -9.81 -6.94
N GLU A 64 6.24 -8.54 -7.33
CA GLU A 64 7.25 -7.57 -6.94
C GLU A 64 7.02 -7.07 -5.52
N ALA A 65 5.77 -6.83 -5.13
CA ALA A 65 5.39 -6.50 -3.74
C ALA A 65 5.87 -7.56 -2.74
N ARG A 66 5.82 -8.85 -3.09
CA ARG A 66 6.38 -9.92 -2.24
C ARG A 66 7.89 -9.79 -2.04
N ARG A 67 8.63 -9.29 -3.04
CA ARG A 67 10.07 -9.07 -2.94
C ARG A 67 10.38 -7.80 -2.15
N ILE A 68 9.56 -6.77 -2.28
CA ILE A 68 9.61 -5.56 -1.46
C ILE A 68 9.37 -5.92 0.02
N LEU A 69 8.36 -6.73 0.31
CA LEU A 69 8.07 -7.20 1.67
C LEU A 69 9.24 -7.99 2.26
N ALA A 70 9.82 -8.94 1.52
CA ALA A 70 10.99 -9.69 1.98
C ALA A 70 12.19 -8.76 2.29
N LEU A 71 12.41 -7.73 1.47
CA LEU A 71 13.45 -6.72 1.72
C LEU A 71 13.14 -5.88 2.98
N ALA A 72 11.86 -5.54 3.19
CA ALA A 72 11.42 -4.78 4.36
C ALA A 72 11.64 -5.59 5.65
N ASP A 73 11.32 -6.89 5.62
CA ASP A 73 11.54 -7.83 6.72
C ASP A 73 13.03 -7.89 7.13
N GLU A 74 13.95 -7.91 6.16
CA GLU A 74 15.41 -7.88 6.41
C GLU A 74 15.85 -6.61 7.16
N HIS A 75 15.11 -5.51 7.03
CA HIS A 75 15.40 -4.22 7.67
C HIS A 75 14.51 -3.94 8.89
N GLY A 76 13.60 -4.86 9.24
CA GLY A 76 12.62 -4.66 10.32
C GLY A 76 11.65 -3.52 10.06
N ILE A 77 11.33 -3.24 8.79
CA ILE A 77 10.41 -2.17 8.39
C ILE A 77 9.05 -2.78 8.06
N PRO A 78 7.95 -2.37 8.73
CA PRO A 78 6.61 -2.83 8.38
C PRO A 78 6.18 -2.34 6.99
N VAL A 79 5.34 -3.13 6.33
CA VAL A 79 4.74 -2.80 5.03
C VAL A 79 3.22 -2.73 5.20
N VAL A 80 2.62 -1.58 4.90
CA VAL A 80 1.17 -1.38 4.84
C VAL A 80 0.87 -0.84 3.45
N PRO A 81 0.44 -1.68 2.50
CA PRO A 81 0.25 -1.25 1.11
C PRO A 81 -0.69 -0.05 0.99
N HIS A 82 -0.31 0.90 0.13
CA HIS A 82 -1.23 1.95 -0.30
C HIS A 82 -2.47 1.31 -0.94
N ARG A 83 -3.65 1.83 -0.59
CA ARG A 83 -4.97 1.28 -0.96
C ARG A 83 -5.09 -0.20 -0.61
N GLY A 84 -4.54 -0.60 0.54
CA GLY A 84 -4.51 -1.98 1.01
C GLY A 84 -5.89 -2.65 1.14
N GLY A 85 -6.96 -1.88 1.27
CA GLY A 85 -8.34 -2.39 1.29
C GLY A 85 -8.89 -2.77 -0.09
N GLU A 86 -8.21 -2.39 -1.17
CA GLU A 86 -8.62 -2.79 -2.51
C GLU A 86 -8.24 -4.23 -2.82
N ILE A 87 -8.84 -4.74 -3.89
CA ILE A 87 -8.85 -6.15 -4.27
C ILE A 87 -7.47 -6.83 -4.19
N LEU A 88 -6.43 -6.20 -4.76
CA LEU A 88 -5.06 -6.75 -4.75
C LEU A 88 -4.41 -6.62 -3.37
N GLY A 89 -4.51 -5.44 -2.76
CA GLY A 89 -3.93 -5.14 -1.45
C GLY A 89 -4.48 -6.07 -0.36
N LEU A 90 -5.80 -6.31 -0.38
CA LEU A 90 -6.50 -7.07 0.65
C LEU A 90 -6.08 -8.53 0.64
N HIS A 91 -5.97 -9.13 -0.56
CA HIS A 91 -5.45 -10.49 -0.69
C HIS A 91 -3.97 -10.58 -0.30
N PHE A 92 -3.18 -9.55 -0.62
CA PHE A 92 -1.78 -9.52 -0.25
C PHE A 92 -1.58 -9.44 1.27
N ILE A 93 -2.29 -8.54 1.95
CA ILE A 93 -2.26 -8.43 3.41
C ILE A 93 -2.70 -9.74 4.06
N ALA A 94 -3.85 -10.30 3.64
CA ALA A 94 -4.38 -11.54 4.21
C ALA A 94 -3.47 -12.77 4.02
N ALA A 95 -2.60 -12.77 3.01
CA ALA A 95 -1.74 -13.90 2.67
C ALA A 95 -0.27 -13.74 3.10
N THR A 96 0.09 -12.62 3.73
CA THR A 96 1.49 -12.30 4.04
C THR A 96 1.69 -11.87 5.50
N GLY A 97 2.93 -11.50 5.85
CA GLY A 97 3.30 -11.00 7.17
C GLY A 97 3.05 -9.50 7.36
N CYS A 98 2.36 -8.84 6.43
CA CYS A 98 1.96 -7.44 6.64
C CYS A 98 1.10 -7.29 7.91
N PRO A 99 1.15 -6.13 8.59
CA PRO A 99 0.20 -5.84 9.65
C PRO A 99 -1.24 -5.97 9.17
N ASP A 100 -2.15 -6.35 10.07
CA ASP A 100 -3.60 -6.41 9.82
C ASP A 100 -4.20 -4.99 9.81
N LEU A 101 -3.77 -4.21 8.82
CA LEU A 101 -4.16 -2.83 8.59
C LEU A 101 -4.28 -2.62 7.08
N ALA A 102 -5.51 -2.36 6.63
CA ALA A 102 -5.82 -2.11 5.24
C ALA A 102 -6.29 -0.67 5.07
N GLU A 103 -5.55 0.12 4.29
CA GLU A 103 -5.98 1.46 3.94
C GLU A 103 -7.20 1.40 3.01
N THR A 104 -8.30 2.01 3.44
CA THR A 104 -9.51 2.16 2.64
C THR A 104 -9.74 3.62 2.34
N MET A 105 -9.94 3.96 1.08
CA MET A 105 -10.43 5.29 0.69
C MET A 105 -11.95 5.28 0.78
N PRO A 106 -12.58 5.94 1.79
CA PRO A 106 -14.03 6.10 1.77
C PRO A 106 -14.40 6.83 0.48
N HIS A 107 -15.54 6.50 -0.13
CA HIS A 107 -16.06 7.14 -1.35
C HIS A 107 -16.22 8.65 -1.14
N ARG A 108 -15.13 9.42 -1.27
CA ARG A 108 -15.06 10.83 -0.88
C ARG A 108 -14.95 11.78 -2.06
N TRP A 109 -15.14 11.26 -3.27
CA TRP A 109 -15.28 12.09 -4.46
C TRP A 109 -16.73 11.98 -4.90
N ASP A 110 -17.48 13.09 -4.84
CA ASP A 110 -18.86 13.25 -5.33
C ASP A 110 -19.00 13.05 -6.86
N ALA A 111 -17.96 12.50 -7.50
CA ALA A 111 -17.97 12.09 -8.88
C ALA A 111 -18.59 10.69 -9.00
N PRO A 112 -19.25 10.37 -10.13
CA PRO A 112 -19.53 8.99 -10.48
C PRO A 112 -18.22 8.21 -10.42
N VAL A 113 -18.13 7.26 -9.48
CA VAL A 113 -16.99 6.34 -9.45
C VAL A 113 -17.23 5.35 -10.58
N ASP A 114 -16.27 5.24 -11.49
CA ASP A 114 -16.27 4.19 -12.49
C ASP A 114 -16.31 2.84 -11.76
N GLN A 115 -17.45 2.17 -11.83
CA GLN A 115 -17.64 0.89 -11.17
C GLN A 115 -17.08 -0.21 -12.07
N LEU A 116 -15.75 -0.26 -12.22
CA LEU A 116 -15.08 -1.27 -13.05
C LEU A 116 -15.31 -2.69 -12.51
N TRP A 117 -15.30 -2.84 -11.18
CA TRP A 117 -15.49 -4.12 -10.51
C TRP A 117 -16.84 -4.17 -9.81
N LEU A 118 -17.53 -5.29 -9.98
CA LEU A 118 -18.73 -5.66 -9.23
C LEU A 118 -18.33 -6.56 -8.06
N ASP A 119 -19.11 -6.45 -6.98
CA ASP A 119 -18.95 -7.23 -5.76
C ASP A 119 -17.60 -6.99 -5.04
N GLU A 120 -17.07 -5.78 -5.08
CA GLU A 120 -15.87 -5.46 -4.29
C GLU A 120 -16.14 -5.65 -2.78
N PRO A 121 -15.15 -6.14 -2.00
CA PRO A 121 -15.27 -6.20 -0.56
C PRO A 121 -15.54 -4.81 0.01
N VAL A 122 -16.51 -4.70 0.92
CA VAL A 122 -16.85 -3.45 1.59
C VAL A 122 -16.49 -3.59 3.07
N ALA A 123 -15.89 -2.53 3.62
CA ALA A 123 -15.58 -2.49 5.04
C ALA A 123 -16.87 -2.40 5.88
N HIS A 124 -16.97 -3.23 6.91
CA HIS A 124 -18.05 -3.25 7.89
C HIS A 124 -17.46 -3.13 9.29
N ASP A 125 -17.93 -2.14 10.05
CA ASP A 125 -17.48 -1.84 11.43
C ASP A 125 -15.95 -1.69 11.57
N GLY A 126 -15.29 -1.16 10.54
CA GLY A 126 -13.84 -0.96 10.51
C GLY A 126 -13.02 -2.19 10.08
N PHE A 127 -13.68 -3.28 9.69
CA PHE A 127 -13.05 -4.50 9.22
C PHE A 127 -13.41 -4.80 7.76
N ILE A 128 -12.50 -5.41 7.03
CA ILE A 128 -12.68 -5.82 5.63
C ILE A 128 -11.95 -7.14 5.41
N ALA A 129 -12.48 -8.03 4.56
CA ALA A 129 -11.89 -9.35 4.31
C ALA A 129 -12.02 -9.76 2.84
N PRO A 130 -11.08 -10.55 2.30
CA PRO A 130 -11.23 -11.16 0.98
C PRO A 130 -12.52 -11.99 0.88
N LEU A 131 -13.06 -12.10 -0.33
CA LEU A 131 -14.24 -12.94 -0.60
C LEU A 131 -13.82 -14.39 -0.84
N ASP A 132 -14.63 -15.34 -0.37
CA ASP A 132 -14.43 -16.78 -0.59
C ASP A 132 -14.85 -17.19 -2.02
N ARG A 133 -14.11 -16.70 -3.02
CA ARG A 133 -14.34 -16.95 -4.45
C ARG A 133 -13.01 -17.06 -5.21
N PRO A 134 -12.97 -17.76 -6.37
CA PRO A 134 -11.75 -17.89 -7.15
C PRO A 134 -11.14 -16.55 -7.60
N GLY A 135 -9.81 -16.55 -7.72
CA GLY A 135 -9.05 -15.37 -8.14
C GLY A 135 -9.10 -14.28 -7.07
N PHE A 136 -9.42 -13.07 -7.50
CA PHE A 136 -9.58 -11.92 -6.62
C PHE A 136 -11.03 -11.74 -6.11
N GLY A 137 -11.91 -12.67 -6.47
CA GLY A 137 -13.27 -12.71 -5.97
C GLY A 137 -14.16 -11.56 -6.43
N VAL A 138 -13.83 -10.83 -7.51
CA VAL A 138 -14.68 -9.78 -8.10
C VAL A 138 -15.06 -10.12 -9.54
N ARG A 139 -16.03 -9.39 -10.11
CA ARG A 139 -16.46 -9.55 -11.51
C ARG A 139 -16.26 -8.25 -12.27
N LEU A 140 -15.87 -8.32 -13.54
CA LEU A 140 -15.84 -7.15 -14.40
C LEU A 140 -17.27 -6.62 -14.59
N ASN A 141 -17.45 -5.31 -14.51
CA ASN A 141 -18.70 -4.68 -14.88
C ASN A 141 -18.83 -4.59 -16.40
N GLU A 142 -19.55 -5.53 -17.00
CA GLU A 142 -19.71 -5.60 -18.46
C GLU A 142 -20.42 -4.37 -19.05
N THR A 143 -21.14 -3.57 -18.26
CA THR A 143 -21.75 -2.33 -18.75
C THR A 143 -20.73 -1.23 -19.05
N MET A 144 -19.48 -1.39 -18.58
CA MET A 144 -18.35 -0.49 -18.84
C MET A 144 -17.61 -0.84 -20.14
N LEU A 145 -17.97 -1.96 -20.79
CA LEU A 145 -17.39 -2.35 -22.07
C LEU A 145 -18.01 -1.56 -23.23
N PRO A 146 -17.23 -1.28 -24.29
CA PRO A 146 -17.70 -0.53 -25.46
C PRO A 146 -18.72 -1.29 -26.31
#